data_AF-A0AA43HZ24-F1
#
_entry.id   AF-A0AA43HZ24-F1
#
_cell.length_a   1.000
_cell.length_b   1.000
_cell.length_c   1.000
_cell.angle_alpha   90.00
_cell.angle_beta   90.00
_cell.angle_gamma   90.00
#
_symmetry.space_group_name_H-M   'P 1'
#
loop_
_entity.id
_entity.type
_entity.pdbx_description
1 polymer ?
#
loop_
_entity_poly.entity_id
_entity_poly.type
_entity_poly.pdbx_seq_one_letter_code
_entity_poly.pdbx_strand_id
1 'polypeptide(L)'
;MGFYAEKSLTEKNRYMSLFAVIAVVVALVLVVVLISTLSGNTDKSLDSASSSEQMSDKEKEAHKKEKQEREWAALNENAKYVCQGGKVQCPFASPDTADIIVTSTTIKLQDKPWATVGDKDGKVNFNFTGLCKHPSHGSNKPPCKAVISLGEWKDYSETLIDNKNALVVRSTIPCMVSSQDLRIIDSGQTAELEKLEPTQKRIPKVTDVYWKEDGSDEKLYIEYPDYPVTMYIETEDYNPDEIVKVRFVNEEGRLFAGNKKELIVSGKVGSNGIAVIKNFEINYEEQQL
;
A
#
# COMPACT_ATOMS: atom_id res chain seq x y z
N MET A 1 14.11 32.99 28.56
CA MET A 1 13.07 32.92 27.51
C MET A 1 13.57 32.05 26.37
N GLY A 2 13.38 30.73 26.52
CA GLY A 2 13.37 29.79 25.41
C GLY A 2 11.93 29.38 25.12
N PHE A 3 11.66 28.97 23.89
CA PHE A 3 10.41 28.33 23.50
C PHE A 3 10.68 27.36 22.37
N TYR A 4 10.15 26.15 22.44
CA TYR A 4 10.23 25.17 21.35
C TYR A 4 8.85 24.85 20.76
N ALA A 5 8.74 24.88 19.43
CA ALA A 5 7.58 24.37 18.71
C ALA A 5 7.68 22.84 18.64
N GLU A 6 6.92 22.14 19.49
CA GLU A 6 6.95 20.68 19.55
C GLU A 6 6.41 20.07 18.25
N LYS A 7 7.34 19.58 17.41
CA LYS A 7 6.99 18.81 16.20
C LYS A 7 6.25 17.56 16.62
N SER A 8 5.02 17.40 16.11
CA SER A 8 4.14 16.27 16.39
C SER A 8 4.86 14.92 16.17
N LEU A 9 5.33 14.32 17.26
CA LEU A 9 5.90 12.98 17.29
C LEU A 9 4.79 11.95 17.06
N THR A 10 4.65 11.49 15.81
CA THR A 10 3.87 10.29 15.51
C THR A 10 4.54 9.05 16.10
N GLU A 11 3.75 8.19 16.74
CA GLU A 11 4.21 7.23 17.74
C GLU A 11 5.25 6.21 17.25
N LYS A 12 6.27 5.98 18.10
CA LYS A 12 7.10 4.77 18.05
C LYS A 12 6.46 3.65 18.87
N ASN A 13 6.31 2.48 18.22
CA ASN A 13 6.18 1.14 18.80
C ASN A 13 6.20 1.01 20.33
N ARG A 14 5.07 0.55 20.90
CA ARG A 14 5.06 -0.26 22.14
C ARG A 14 4.11 -1.44 22.04
N TYR A 15 4.67 -2.62 21.76
CA TYR A 15 4.07 -3.88 22.15
C TYR A 15 4.25 -4.10 23.67
N MET A 16 3.33 -4.86 24.26
CA MET A 16 3.28 -5.31 25.67
C MET A 16 3.02 -4.24 26.75
N SER A 17 1.77 -4.16 27.21
CA SER A 17 1.41 -4.81 28.49
C SER A 17 -0.09 -5.12 28.56
N LEU A 18 -0.42 -6.17 29.30
CA LEU A 18 -1.76 -6.71 29.50
C LEU A 18 -2.47 -6.01 30.68
N PHE A 19 -3.81 -6.06 30.71
CA PHE A 19 -4.74 -5.62 31.79
C PHE A 19 -4.94 -4.10 32.02
N ALA A 20 -6.13 -3.58 31.68
CA ALA A 20 -7.12 -3.08 32.67
C ALA A 20 -8.42 -2.48 32.03
N VAL A 21 -9.57 -3.10 32.34
CA VAL A 21 -10.84 -2.45 32.77
C VAL A 21 -11.67 -1.53 31.80
N ILE A 22 -12.66 -2.15 31.13
CA ILE A 22 -14.14 -1.87 31.16
C ILE A 22 -14.77 -0.56 30.59
N ALA A 23 -15.91 -0.76 29.89
CA ALA A 23 -17.06 0.14 29.56
C ALA A 23 -16.87 1.22 28.45
N VAL A 24 -17.49 1.07 27.26
CA VAL A 24 -18.91 1.35 26.89
C VAL A 24 -19.27 2.84 26.83
N VAL A 25 -19.48 3.35 25.60
CA VAL A 25 -20.71 4.06 25.17
C VAL A 25 -20.92 3.80 23.66
N VAL A 26 -22.15 3.47 23.27
CA VAL A 26 -22.60 3.38 21.86
C VAL A 26 -23.26 4.70 21.46
N ALA A 27 -22.93 5.24 20.29
CA ALA A 27 -23.69 6.32 19.67
C ALA A 27 -23.74 6.16 18.14
N LEU A 28 -24.86 5.61 17.64
CA LEU A 28 -25.23 5.62 16.23
C LEU A 28 -25.71 7.04 15.84
N VAL A 29 -25.16 7.61 14.77
CA VAL A 29 -25.79 8.73 14.06
C VAL A 29 -25.84 8.40 12.57
N LEU A 30 -27.03 8.02 12.12
CA LEU A 30 -27.36 7.90 10.69
C LEU A 30 -27.56 9.30 10.11
N VAL A 31 -26.86 9.63 9.03
CA VAL A 31 -27.17 10.80 8.19
C VAL A 31 -27.52 10.30 6.79
N VAL A 32 -28.81 10.32 6.48
CA VAL A 32 -29.34 10.05 5.14
C VAL A 32 -29.25 11.35 4.35
N VAL A 33 -28.51 11.36 3.24
CA VAL A 33 -28.48 12.49 2.30
C VAL A 33 -29.45 12.20 1.16
N LEU A 34 -30.52 13.00 1.08
CA LEU A 34 -31.51 12.95 0.01
C LEU A 34 -30.95 13.61 -1.25
N ILE A 35 -30.79 12.85 -2.33
CA ILE A 35 -30.49 13.40 -3.66
C ILE A 35 -31.80 13.87 -4.29
N SER A 36 -31.90 15.17 -4.57
CA SER A 36 -33.02 15.76 -5.30
C SER A 36 -32.73 15.79 -6.80
N THR A 37 -33.50 15.06 -7.59
CA THR A 37 -33.44 15.09 -9.05
C THR A 37 -34.28 16.22 -9.64
N LEU A 38 -33.79 16.88 -10.69
CA LEU A 38 -34.63 17.55 -11.68
C LEU A 38 -34.14 17.22 -13.10
N SER A 39 -35.11 17.02 -14.00
CA SER A 39 -34.94 16.38 -15.31
C SER A 39 -34.86 17.36 -16.48
N GLY A 40 -34.37 16.87 -17.64
CA GLY A 40 -34.43 17.57 -18.92
C GLY A 40 -34.18 16.66 -20.13
N ASN A 41 -35.25 16.05 -20.65
CA ASN A 41 -35.35 15.49 -22.02
C ASN A 41 -35.24 16.63 -23.07
N THR A 42 -35.00 16.50 -24.39
CA THR A 42 -34.91 15.40 -25.40
C THR A 42 -34.20 16.01 -26.66
N ASP A 43 -33.85 15.36 -27.78
CA ASP A 43 -34.07 13.99 -28.32
C ASP A 43 -32.84 13.56 -29.19
N LYS A 44 -33.03 12.61 -30.11
CA LYS A 44 -32.07 12.05 -31.07
C LYS A 44 -31.78 12.93 -32.30
N SER A 45 -30.57 12.84 -32.82
CA SER A 45 -30.36 12.59 -34.26
C SER A 45 -29.20 11.61 -34.46
N LEU A 46 -29.28 10.82 -35.54
CA LEU A 46 -28.27 9.87 -35.96
C LEU A 46 -27.52 10.50 -37.13
N ASP A 47 -26.20 10.66 -37.04
CA ASP A 47 -25.37 10.92 -38.23
C ASP A 47 -24.00 10.27 -38.09
N SER A 48 -23.61 9.55 -39.14
CA SER A 48 -22.33 8.85 -39.23
C SER A 48 -21.27 9.75 -39.86
N ALA A 49 -20.26 10.15 -39.10
CA ALA A 49 -19.05 10.76 -39.67
C ALA A 49 -17.81 10.38 -38.86
N SER A 50 -16.77 9.94 -39.57
CA SER A 50 -15.43 9.72 -39.03
C SER A 50 -14.91 10.99 -38.35
N SER A 51 -14.62 10.90 -37.05
CA SER A 51 -13.86 11.90 -36.32
C SER A 51 -12.87 11.19 -35.41
N SER A 52 -11.60 11.57 -35.49
CA SER A 52 -10.56 11.11 -34.59
C SER A 52 -10.84 11.65 -33.19
N GLU A 53 -11.13 10.77 -32.23
CA GLU A 53 -11.28 11.16 -30.82
C GLU A 53 -9.97 11.79 -30.31
N GLN A 54 -9.94 13.11 -30.22
CA GLN A 54 -8.89 13.83 -29.51
C GLN A 54 -9.13 13.65 -28.00
N MET A 55 -8.79 12.47 -27.48
CA MET A 55 -8.71 12.21 -26.04
C MET A 55 -7.94 13.36 -25.38
N SER A 56 -8.51 13.93 -24.32
CA SER A 56 -7.83 14.93 -23.51
C SER A 56 -6.54 14.33 -22.92
N ASP A 57 -5.54 15.17 -22.63
CA ASP A 57 -4.28 14.66 -22.11
C ASP A 57 -4.43 13.97 -20.74
N LYS A 58 -5.50 14.30 -20.01
CA LYS A 58 -5.91 13.63 -18.77
C LYS A 58 -6.41 12.20 -19.02
N GLU A 59 -7.15 11.96 -20.11
CA GLU A 59 -7.59 10.62 -20.53
C GLU A 59 -6.43 9.81 -21.12
N LYS A 60 -5.50 10.46 -21.84
CA LYS A 60 -4.28 9.78 -22.34
C LYS A 60 -3.41 9.27 -21.20
N GLU A 61 -3.15 10.09 -20.17
CA GLU A 61 -2.37 9.65 -19.00
C GLU A 61 -3.14 8.62 -18.16
N ALA A 62 -4.46 8.73 -18.02
CA ALA A 62 -5.27 7.69 -17.36
C ALA A 62 -5.18 6.34 -18.09
N HIS A 63 -5.39 6.30 -19.40
CA HIS A 63 -5.29 5.09 -20.22
C HIS A 63 -3.87 4.51 -20.24
N LYS A 64 -2.84 5.36 -20.27
CA LYS A 64 -1.43 4.95 -20.17
C LYS A 64 -1.11 4.34 -18.80
N LYS A 65 -1.59 4.94 -17.72
CA LYS A 65 -1.45 4.41 -16.35
C LYS A 65 -2.17 3.09 -16.19
N GLU A 66 -3.41 2.98 -16.67
CA GLU A 66 -4.20 1.75 -16.62
C GLU A 66 -3.56 0.62 -17.45
N LYS A 67 -3.03 0.95 -18.63
CA LYS A 67 -2.24 0.01 -19.44
C LYS A 67 -0.98 -0.44 -18.70
N GLN A 68 -0.23 0.49 -18.11
CA GLN A 68 0.98 0.20 -17.33
C GLN A 68 0.66 -0.64 -16.08
N GLU A 69 -0.46 -0.40 -15.41
CA GLU A 69 -0.95 -1.20 -14.27
C GLU A 69 -1.34 -2.61 -14.71
N ARG A 70 -2.01 -2.77 -15.86
CA ARG A 70 -2.33 -4.08 -16.45
C ARG A 70 -1.07 -4.85 -16.87
N GLU A 71 -0.10 -4.19 -17.50
CA GLU A 71 1.20 -4.78 -17.87
C GLU A 71 2.02 -5.14 -16.64
N TRP A 72 2.07 -4.27 -15.63
CA TRP A 72 2.75 -4.51 -14.35
C TRP A 72 2.13 -5.66 -13.55
N ALA A 73 0.80 -5.76 -13.52
CA ALA A 73 0.09 -6.88 -12.90
C ALA A 73 0.45 -8.19 -13.62
N ALA A 74 0.34 -8.24 -14.96
CA ALA A 74 0.64 -9.45 -15.73
C ALA A 74 2.12 -9.90 -15.64
N LEU A 75 3.05 -8.95 -15.55
CA LEU A 75 4.47 -9.25 -15.31
C LEU A 75 4.70 -9.76 -13.88
N ASN A 76 4.07 -9.16 -12.87
CA ASN A 76 4.23 -9.58 -11.48
C ASN A 76 3.52 -10.89 -11.15
N GLU A 77 2.44 -11.27 -11.83
CA GLU A 77 1.84 -12.61 -11.65
C GLU A 77 2.88 -13.72 -11.90
N ASN A 78 3.67 -13.58 -12.97
CA ASN A 78 4.77 -14.49 -13.29
C ASN A 78 5.95 -14.41 -12.29
N ALA A 79 6.07 -13.30 -11.55
CA ALA A 79 7.09 -13.09 -10.53
C ALA A 79 6.62 -13.43 -9.10
N LYS A 80 5.33 -13.76 -8.88
CA LYS A 80 4.83 -14.12 -7.55
C LYS A 80 5.53 -15.35 -7.02
N TYR A 81 6.00 -15.25 -5.77
CA TYR A 81 6.52 -16.38 -5.01
C TYR A 81 5.45 -17.46 -4.80
N VAL A 82 5.86 -18.71 -4.88
CA VAL A 82 4.96 -19.87 -4.79
C VAL A 82 4.97 -20.41 -3.37
N CYS A 83 3.82 -20.81 -2.86
CA CYS A 83 3.68 -21.46 -1.55
C CYS A 83 2.79 -22.71 -1.62
N GLN A 84 2.71 -23.43 -0.50
CA GLN A 84 1.88 -24.63 -0.32
C GLN A 84 0.47 -24.44 -0.89
N GLY A 85 0.04 -25.33 -1.78
CA GLY A 85 -1.26 -25.26 -2.45
C GLY A 85 -1.30 -24.44 -3.74
N GLY A 86 -0.16 -23.88 -4.18
CA GLY A 86 0.00 -23.44 -5.58
C GLY A 86 -0.18 -24.60 -6.56
N LYS A 87 -0.36 -24.32 -7.85
CA LYS A 87 -0.74 -25.34 -8.85
C LYS A 87 0.28 -25.48 -9.95
N VAL A 88 0.60 -26.72 -10.29
CA VAL A 88 1.49 -27.10 -11.39
C VAL A 88 0.70 -27.81 -12.49
N GLN A 89 0.97 -27.48 -13.74
CA GLN A 89 0.36 -28.07 -14.92
C GLN A 89 1.34 -29.01 -15.65
N CYS A 90 0.84 -30.18 -16.05
CA CYS A 90 1.49 -31.14 -16.92
C CYS A 90 0.56 -31.46 -18.10
N PRO A 91 0.94 -31.17 -19.36
CA PRO A 91 0.07 -31.34 -20.54
C PRO A 91 -0.28 -32.81 -20.85
N PHE A 92 0.38 -33.77 -20.20
CA PHE A 92 0.11 -35.20 -20.33
C PHE A 92 -0.58 -35.80 -19.11
N ALA A 93 -0.79 -35.06 -18.03
CA ALA A 93 -1.56 -35.56 -16.89
C ALA A 93 -3.07 -35.47 -17.18
N SER A 94 -3.87 -36.22 -16.43
CA SER A 94 -5.33 -36.20 -16.54
C SER A 94 -5.97 -36.55 -15.19
N PRO A 95 -6.29 -35.56 -14.33
CA PRO A 95 -6.26 -34.11 -14.58
C PRO A 95 -4.88 -33.54 -14.91
N ASP A 96 -4.84 -32.48 -15.74
CA ASP A 96 -3.60 -31.83 -16.20
C ASP A 96 -2.96 -30.95 -15.13
N THR A 97 -3.68 -30.59 -14.07
CA THR A 97 -3.19 -29.79 -12.93
C THR A 97 -3.08 -30.61 -11.65
N ALA A 98 -2.08 -30.30 -10.82
CA ALA A 98 -1.95 -30.80 -9.45
C ALA A 98 -1.54 -29.70 -8.47
N ASP A 99 -1.87 -29.88 -7.20
CA ASP A 99 -1.39 -29.01 -6.12
C ASP A 99 0.08 -29.31 -5.77
N ILE A 100 0.80 -28.24 -5.44
CA ILE A 100 2.18 -28.26 -4.95
C ILE A 100 2.18 -28.44 -3.43
N ILE A 101 2.83 -29.50 -2.99
CA ILE A 101 3.10 -29.84 -1.59
C ILE A 101 4.54 -29.46 -1.28
N VAL A 102 4.70 -28.52 -0.35
CA VAL A 102 5.99 -28.04 0.12
C VAL A 102 6.49 -28.91 1.27
N THR A 103 7.72 -29.37 1.12
CA THR A 103 8.46 -30.19 2.08
C THR A 103 9.84 -29.62 2.39
N SER A 104 10.33 -28.68 1.58
CA SER A 104 11.70 -28.19 1.62
C SER A 104 12.01 -27.21 2.75
N THR A 105 10.99 -26.57 3.36
CA THR A 105 11.10 -25.54 4.39
C THR A 105 9.85 -25.50 5.27
N THR A 106 9.96 -24.84 6.43
CA THR A 106 8.81 -24.47 7.28
C THR A 106 8.54 -22.96 7.32
N ILE A 107 9.37 -22.15 6.65
CA ILE A 107 9.21 -20.69 6.54
C ILE A 107 7.97 -20.38 5.70
N LYS A 108 7.16 -19.40 6.12
CA LYS A 108 5.82 -19.14 5.59
C LYS A 108 5.71 -17.85 4.76
N LEU A 109 4.89 -17.92 3.71
CA LEU A 109 4.33 -16.82 2.92
C LEU A 109 2.81 -16.87 3.13
N GLN A 110 2.22 -15.84 3.73
CA GLN A 110 0.77 -15.80 4.01
C GLN A 110 0.29 -17.08 4.71
N ASP A 111 0.94 -17.40 5.83
CA ASP A 111 0.74 -18.59 6.67
C ASP A 111 1.03 -19.97 6.05
N LYS A 112 1.39 -20.03 4.77
CA LYS A 112 1.67 -21.25 3.99
C LYS A 112 3.17 -21.41 3.72
N PRO A 113 3.79 -22.61 3.86
CA PRO A 113 5.21 -22.80 3.56
C PRO A 113 5.62 -22.34 2.14
N TRP A 114 6.78 -21.69 2.01
CA TRP A 114 7.36 -21.27 0.72
C TRP A 114 7.80 -22.48 -0.11
N ALA A 115 7.47 -22.53 -1.40
CA ALA A 115 8.04 -23.52 -2.30
C ALA A 115 9.47 -23.12 -2.71
N THR A 116 10.41 -24.07 -2.69
CA THR A 116 11.80 -23.84 -3.09
C THR A 116 12.25 -24.87 -4.12
N VAL A 117 13.43 -24.68 -4.72
CA VAL A 117 14.07 -25.66 -5.61
C VAL A 117 14.30 -27.04 -4.98
N GLY A 118 14.15 -27.17 -3.65
CA GLY A 118 14.15 -28.46 -2.97
C GLY A 118 12.87 -29.29 -3.18
N ASP A 119 11.75 -28.67 -3.57
CA ASP A 119 10.46 -29.35 -3.79
C ASP A 119 10.39 -29.92 -5.22
N LYS A 120 11.18 -30.97 -5.47
CA LYS A 120 11.38 -31.59 -6.80
C LYS A 120 11.15 -33.10 -6.87
N ASP A 121 10.73 -33.76 -5.80
CA ASP A 121 10.24 -35.14 -5.89
C ASP A 121 8.80 -35.14 -6.39
N GLY A 122 8.60 -35.43 -7.67
CA GLY A 122 7.27 -35.42 -8.28
C GLY A 122 6.25 -36.39 -7.66
N LYS A 123 6.67 -37.36 -6.85
CA LYS A 123 5.77 -38.29 -6.13
C LYS A 123 5.28 -37.73 -4.79
N VAL A 124 6.05 -36.82 -4.21
CA VAL A 124 5.80 -36.19 -2.91
C VAL A 124 5.27 -34.77 -3.10
N ASN A 125 5.95 -33.96 -3.91
CA ASN A 125 5.67 -32.54 -4.08
C ASN A 125 4.51 -32.25 -5.03
N PHE A 126 4.18 -33.14 -5.98
CA PHE A 126 3.05 -32.91 -6.90
C PHE A 126 1.94 -33.94 -6.73
N ASN A 127 0.75 -33.49 -6.36
CA ASN A 127 -0.38 -34.38 -6.10
C ASN A 127 -1.15 -34.80 -7.38
N PHE A 128 -0.44 -35.30 -8.40
CA PHE A 128 -1.08 -35.82 -9.62
C PHE A 128 -1.76 -37.16 -9.33
N THR A 129 -3.06 -37.11 -9.02
CA THR A 129 -3.93 -38.27 -8.77
C THR A 129 -4.34 -39.03 -10.04
N GLY A 130 -4.13 -38.41 -11.21
CA GLY A 130 -4.58 -38.88 -12.51
C GLY A 130 -3.63 -39.83 -13.27
N LEU A 131 -3.96 -40.06 -14.54
CA LEU A 131 -3.16 -40.90 -15.45
C LEU A 131 -2.20 -40.07 -16.31
N CYS A 132 -1.00 -40.62 -16.57
CA CYS A 132 -0.04 -40.10 -17.54
C CYS A 132 -0.42 -40.57 -18.94
N LYS A 133 -0.97 -39.65 -19.75
CA LYS A 133 -1.40 -39.87 -21.13
C LYS A 133 -0.26 -39.82 -22.16
N HIS A 134 0.99 -39.58 -21.75
CA HIS A 134 2.13 -39.44 -22.66
C HIS A 134 2.20 -40.62 -23.68
N PRO A 135 2.51 -40.38 -24.97
CA PRO A 135 2.50 -41.42 -26.00
C PRO A 135 3.44 -42.60 -25.72
N SER A 136 4.56 -42.40 -25.00
CA SER A 136 5.51 -43.47 -24.67
C SER A 136 4.92 -44.64 -23.86
N HIS A 137 3.78 -44.44 -23.21
CA HIS A 137 3.07 -45.50 -22.47
C HIS A 137 2.09 -46.33 -23.32
N GLY A 138 1.97 -46.07 -24.62
CA GLY A 138 1.05 -46.81 -25.50
C GLY A 138 -0.41 -46.70 -25.03
N SER A 139 -1.16 -47.80 -25.11
CA SER A 139 -2.58 -47.84 -24.69
C SER A 139 -2.78 -47.88 -23.17
N ASN A 140 -1.86 -48.52 -22.43
CA ASN A 140 -1.98 -48.72 -20.98
C ASN A 140 -1.39 -47.53 -20.23
N LYS A 141 -2.19 -46.47 -20.07
CA LYS A 141 -1.76 -45.24 -19.39
C LYS A 141 -1.59 -45.48 -17.87
N PRO A 142 -0.37 -45.35 -17.30
CA PRO A 142 -0.13 -45.56 -15.88
C PRO A 142 -0.56 -44.33 -15.05
N PRO A 143 -0.77 -44.46 -13.74
CA PRO A 143 -0.93 -43.32 -12.84
C PRO A 143 0.30 -42.40 -12.87
N CYS A 144 0.11 -41.08 -12.92
CA CYS A 144 1.21 -40.10 -12.91
C CYS A 144 2.17 -40.33 -11.74
N LYS A 145 1.65 -40.49 -10.52
CA LYS A 145 2.44 -40.74 -9.30
C LYS A 145 3.32 -42.00 -9.36
N ALA A 146 3.01 -42.97 -10.22
CA ALA A 146 3.84 -44.17 -10.40
C ALA A 146 5.09 -43.89 -11.26
N VAL A 147 4.94 -43.08 -12.31
CA VAL A 147 5.96 -42.88 -13.37
C VAL A 147 6.64 -41.52 -13.36
N ILE A 148 6.09 -40.52 -12.67
CA ILE A 148 6.63 -39.16 -12.66
C ILE A 148 8.09 -39.16 -12.20
N SER A 149 8.91 -38.50 -13.00
CA SER A 149 10.34 -38.30 -12.79
C SER A 149 10.68 -36.90 -13.29
N LEU A 150 11.39 -36.13 -12.48
CA LEU A 150 11.64 -34.71 -12.68
C LEU A 150 13.14 -34.43 -12.68
N GLY A 151 13.55 -33.41 -13.43
CA GLY A 151 14.91 -32.85 -13.34
C GLY A 151 15.01 -31.73 -12.31
N GLU A 152 15.87 -30.75 -12.58
CA GLU A 152 16.04 -29.57 -11.74
C GLU A 152 15.10 -28.43 -12.15
N TRP A 153 14.70 -27.63 -11.16
CA TRP A 153 13.96 -26.39 -11.40
C TRP A 153 14.78 -25.39 -12.22
N LYS A 154 14.09 -24.63 -13.07
CA LYS A 154 14.60 -23.51 -13.87
C LYS A 154 13.81 -22.25 -13.53
N ASP A 155 14.33 -21.09 -13.88
CA ASP A 155 13.62 -19.81 -13.78
C ASP A 155 13.08 -19.47 -12.37
N TYR A 156 13.81 -19.91 -11.34
CA TYR A 156 13.57 -19.58 -9.94
C TYR A 156 14.10 -18.18 -9.57
N SER A 157 13.81 -17.73 -8.35
CA SER A 157 14.34 -16.48 -7.80
C SER A 157 15.69 -16.68 -7.12
N GLU A 158 16.55 -15.66 -7.15
CA GLU A 158 17.79 -15.62 -6.37
C GLU A 158 17.55 -15.53 -4.85
N THR A 159 16.33 -15.17 -4.43
CA THR A 159 15.92 -15.15 -3.01
C THR A 159 16.06 -16.53 -2.38
N LEU A 160 16.77 -16.60 -1.26
CA LEU A 160 17.02 -17.84 -0.50
C LEU A 160 16.05 -17.99 0.68
N ILE A 161 15.46 -19.17 0.80
CA ILE A 161 14.65 -19.62 1.93
C ILE A 161 15.26 -20.94 2.41
N ASP A 162 15.68 -21.04 3.68
CA ASP A 162 16.48 -22.16 4.21
C ASP A 162 17.66 -22.56 3.28
N ASN A 163 18.39 -21.56 2.79
CA ASN A 163 19.50 -21.67 1.83
C ASN A 163 19.14 -22.32 0.48
N LYS A 164 17.86 -22.33 0.08
CA LYS A 164 17.37 -22.83 -1.21
C LYS A 164 16.67 -21.70 -1.96
N ASN A 165 16.88 -21.63 -3.27
CA ASN A 165 16.21 -20.65 -4.12
C ASN A 165 14.68 -20.81 -4.07
N ALA A 166 13.96 -19.70 -3.88
CA ALA A 166 12.51 -19.65 -3.89
C ALA A 166 11.94 -19.83 -5.30
N LEU A 167 10.84 -20.58 -5.43
CA LEU A 167 10.11 -20.70 -6.68
C LEU A 167 9.19 -19.49 -6.88
N VAL A 168 9.04 -19.11 -8.15
CA VAL A 168 8.10 -18.09 -8.63
C VAL A 168 7.21 -18.69 -9.72
N VAL A 169 6.07 -18.08 -10.06
CA VAL A 169 5.13 -18.66 -11.04
C VAL A 169 5.77 -18.95 -12.41
N ARG A 170 6.73 -18.14 -12.87
CA ARG A 170 7.50 -18.41 -14.10
C ARG A 170 8.43 -19.63 -14.02
N SER A 171 8.68 -20.19 -12.83
CA SER A 171 9.59 -21.32 -12.64
C SER A 171 9.02 -22.58 -13.27
N THR A 172 9.91 -23.38 -13.87
CA THR A 172 9.54 -24.62 -14.57
C THR A 172 10.42 -25.79 -14.15
N ILE A 173 9.93 -27.02 -14.34
CA ILE A 173 10.70 -28.24 -14.04
C ILE A 173 10.47 -29.30 -15.12
N PRO A 174 11.52 -29.86 -15.75
CA PRO A 174 11.37 -30.84 -16.82
C PRO A 174 10.83 -32.16 -16.28
N CYS A 175 9.80 -32.71 -16.93
CA CYS A 175 9.43 -34.11 -16.75
C CYS A 175 10.33 -34.99 -17.62
N MET A 176 11.09 -35.86 -16.98
CA MET A 176 12.04 -36.78 -17.64
C MET A 176 11.33 -37.91 -18.42
N VAL A 177 10.01 -38.06 -18.28
CA VAL A 177 9.20 -39.03 -19.03
C VAL A 177 8.76 -38.49 -20.39
N SER A 178 8.49 -37.18 -20.48
CA SER A 178 7.94 -36.52 -21.67
C SER A 178 8.87 -35.49 -22.31
N SER A 179 10.01 -35.18 -21.67
CA SER A 179 10.92 -34.10 -22.04
C SER A 179 10.24 -32.73 -22.17
N GLN A 180 9.12 -32.53 -21.48
CA GLN A 180 8.39 -31.27 -21.44
C GLN A 180 8.38 -30.72 -20.02
N ASP A 181 8.53 -29.41 -19.92
CA ASP A 181 8.54 -28.67 -18.67
C ASP A 181 7.11 -28.55 -18.09
N LEU A 182 6.97 -28.95 -16.84
CA LEU A 182 5.83 -28.61 -15.99
C LEU A 182 5.92 -27.12 -15.64
N ARG A 183 4.77 -26.46 -15.63
CA ARG A 183 4.64 -25.01 -15.40
C ARG A 183 3.82 -24.74 -14.15
N ILE A 184 4.25 -23.79 -13.34
CA ILE A 184 3.40 -23.28 -12.26
C ILE A 184 2.38 -22.33 -12.89
N ILE A 185 1.10 -22.52 -12.57
CA ILE A 185 -0.03 -21.73 -13.10
C ILE A 185 -0.79 -20.98 -12.01
N ASP A 186 -0.51 -21.28 -10.74
CA ASP A 186 -1.07 -20.61 -9.57
C ASP A 186 0.01 -20.57 -8.47
N SER A 187 0.23 -19.40 -7.89
CA SER A 187 1.19 -19.19 -6.80
C SER A 187 0.76 -19.82 -5.47
N GLY A 188 -0.53 -20.09 -5.27
CA GLY A 188 -1.09 -20.50 -3.98
C GLY A 188 -1.24 -19.37 -2.96
N GLN A 189 -0.78 -18.16 -3.28
CA GLN A 189 -1.03 -16.97 -2.47
C GLN A 189 -2.53 -16.64 -2.44
N THR A 190 -3.02 -16.20 -1.29
CA THR A 190 -4.44 -15.86 -1.06
C THR A 190 -4.63 -14.45 -0.53
N ALA A 191 -3.57 -13.65 -0.42
CA ALA A 191 -3.73 -12.21 -0.29
C ALA A 191 -4.28 -11.64 -1.59
N GLU A 192 -5.59 -11.39 -1.62
CA GLU A 192 -6.06 -10.22 -2.34
C GLU A 192 -5.33 -9.02 -1.73
N LEU A 193 -4.74 -8.18 -2.59
CA LEU A 193 -4.41 -6.83 -2.16
C LEU A 193 -5.77 -6.21 -1.83
N GLU A 194 -6.07 -6.02 -0.54
CA GLU A 194 -7.07 -5.03 -0.14
C GLU A 194 -6.74 -3.79 -0.98
N LYS A 195 -7.73 -3.26 -1.69
CA LYS A 195 -7.58 -1.94 -2.29
C LYS A 195 -7.21 -1.04 -1.12
N LEU A 196 -5.96 -0.62 -1.09
CA LEU A 196 -5.55 0.56 -0.38
C LEU A 196 -6.31 1.69 -1.08
N GLU A 197 -7.53 1.93 -0.61
CA GLU A 197 -8.16 3.23 -0.72
C GLU A 197 -7.05 4.24 -0.41
N PRO A 198 -6.83 5.27 -1.25
CA PRO A 198 -5.72 6.21 -1.12
C PRO A 198 -5.98 7.17 0.06
N THR A 199 -6.04 6.58 1.24
CA THR A 199 -6.45 7.13 2.53
C THR A 199 -5.51 6.65 3.64
N GLN A 200 -4.25 6.36 3.30
CA GLN A 200 -3.19 6.88 4.17
C GLN A 200 -3.24 8.40 4.01
N LYS A 201 -4.21 8.99 4.72
CA LYS A 201 -4.49 10.42 4.75
C LYS A 201 -3.19 11.10 5.13
N ARG A 202 -2.53 11.73 4.16
CA ARG A 202 -1.26 12.40 4.42
C ARG A 202 -1.55 13.48 5.45
N ILE A 203 -0.83 13.44 6.57
CA ILE A 203 -0.99 14.41 7.64
C ILE A 203 0.10 15.44 7.41
N PRO A 204 -0.22 16.73 7.16
CA PRO A 204 0.79 17.76 6.97
C PRO A 204 1.81 17.75 8.11
N LYS A 205 3.05 17.44 7.76
CA LYS A 205 4.17 17.33 8.68
C LYS A 205 4.84 18.70 8.76
N VAL A 206 4.69 19.38 9.89
CA VAL A 206 5.35 20.68 10.13
C VAL A 206 6.87 20.49 10.10
N THR A 207 7.53 21.09 9.11
CA THR A 207 9.00 21.10 8.98
C THR A 207 9.61 22.32 9.66
N ASP A 208 8.96 23.48 9.60
CA ASP A 208 9.47 24.73 10.13
C ASP A 208 8.36 25.71 10.54
N VAL A 209 8.65 26.60 11.49
CA VAL A 209 7.76 27.68 11.94
C VAL A 209 8.60 28.93 12.23
N TYR A 210 8.28 30.03 11.56
CA TYR A 210 9.02 31.30 11.65
C TYR A 210 8.12 32.49 11.32
N TRP A 211 8.62 33.70 11.52
CA TRP A 211 8.03 34.93 10.98
C TRP A 211 9.05 35.69 10.13
N LYS A 212 8.56 36.67 9.37
CA LYS A 212 9.38 37.61 8.58
C LYS A 212 8.87 39.03 8.83
N GLU A 213 9.77 40.01 8.82
CA GLU A 213 9.39 41.42 8.70
C GLU A 213 8.95 41.74 7.27
N ASP A 214 8.06 42.71 7.10
CA ASP A 214 7.54 43.11 5.79
C ASP A 214 8.68 43.63 4.88
N GLY A 215 8.95 42.88 3.81
CA GLY A 215 10.02 43.18 2.85
C GLY A 215 11.38 42.55 3.17
N SER A 216 11.51 41.83 4.29
CA SER A 216 12.70 41.02 4.59
C SER A 216 12.51 39.57 4.14
N ASP A 217 13.59 38.95 3.65
CA ASP A 217 13.62 37.51 3.37
C ASP A 217 14.21 36.68 4.53
N GLU A 218 14.71 37.34 5.58
CA GLU A 218 15.27 36.71 6.76
C GLU A 218 14.18 36.00 7.59
N LYS A 219 14.43 34.73 7.94
CA LYS A 219 13.55 33.97 8.83
C LYS A 219 13.92 34.28 10.27
N LEU A 220 12.97 34.84 11.02
CA LEU A 220 13.12 35.13 12.45
C LEU A 220 12.56 33.98 13.29
N TYR A 221 13.29 33.62 14.33
CA TYR A 221 13.01 32.50 15.21
C TYR A 221 13.16 32.90 16.69
N ILE A 222 12.30 32.35 17.54
CA ILE A 222 12.43 32.25 19.01
C ILE A 222 12.27 33.56 19.83
N GLU A 223 12.47 34.75 19.28
CA GLU A 223 12.13 36.02 19.96
C GLU A 223 10.71 36.49 19.63
N TYR A 224 9.69 36.03 20.38
CA TYR A 224 8.31 36.47 20.13
C TYR A 224 8.17 37.98 20.29
N PRO A 225 7.75 38.70 19.24
CA PRO A 225 7.50 40.11 19.33
C PRO A 225 6.27 40.40 20.19
N ASP A 226 6.29 41.53 20.89
CA ASP A 226 5.16 42.14 21.58
C ASP A 226 4.25 42.94 20.63
N TYR A 227 4.36 42.67 19.33
CA TYR A 227 3.59 43.27 18.26
C TYR A 227 3.13 42.21 17.23
N PRO A 228 2.05 42.45 16.47
CA PRO A 228 1.54 41.49 15.49
C PRO A 228 2.52 41.24 14.32
N VAL A 229 2.71 39.97 13.95
CA VAL A 229 3.57 39.54 12.82
C VAL A 229 2.87 38.66 11.80
N THR A 230 3.48 38.47 10.62
CA THR A 230 3.09 37.41 9.69
C THR A 230 3.88 36.14 9.98
N MET A 231 3.18 35.12 10.48
CA MET A 231 3.73 33.80 10.77
C MET A 231 3.59 32.86 9.56
N TYR A 232 4.64 32.06 9.33
CA TYR A 232 4.75 31.07 8.27
C TYR A 232 4.96 29.68 8.89
N ILE A 233 4.22 28.68 8.40
CA ILE A 233 4.35 27.28 8.80
C ILE A 233 4.67 26.49 7.53
N GLU A 234 5.88 25.95 7.43
CA GLU A 234 6.27 25.06 6.33
C GLU A 234 5.85 23.61 6.63
N THR A 235 5.39 22.91 5.60
CA THR A 235 4.88 21.55 5.71
C THR A 235 5.39 20.64 4.58
N GLU A 236 5.65 19.39 4.95
CA GLU A 236 5.82 18.24 4.05
C GLU A 236 4.53 17.40 4.06
N ASP A 237 4.38 16.51 3.05
CA ASP A 237 3.29 15.54 2.96
C ASP A 237 1.87 16.14 3.10
N TYR A 238 1.67 17.36 2.58
CA TYR A 238 0.40 18.06 2.58
C TYR A 238 -0.34 17.89 1.25
N ASN A 239 -1.67 18.07 1.27
CA ASN A 239 -2.44 18.51 0.11
C ASN A 239 -2.74 20.02 0.25
N PRO A 240 -2.83 20.78 -0.86
CA PRO A 240 -3.32 22.15 -0.80
C PRO A 240 -4.70 22.22 -0.13
N ASP A 241 -4.96 23.32 0.56
CA ASP A 241 -6.16 23.59 1.34
C ASP A 241 -6.35 22.80 2.66
N GLU A 242 -5.42 21.90 3.03
CA GLU A 242 -5.45 21.24 4.33
C GLU A 242 -5.16 22.20 5.50
N ILE A 243 -5.61 21.82 6.71
CA ILE A 243 -5.40 22.61 7.93
C ILE A 243 -4.26 21.99 8.74
N VAL A 244 -3.16 22.74 8.89
CA VAL A 244 -2.07 22.42 9.81
C VAL A 244 -2.29 23.11 11.16
N LYS A 245 -1.80 22.50 12.25
CA LYS A 245 -1.87 23.05 13.61
C LYS A 245 -0.49 23.10 14.25
N VAL A 246 -0.18 24.20 14.92
CA VAL A 246 1.02 24.39 15.73
C VAL A 246 0.60 24.61 17.18
N ARG A 247 1.30 23.97 18.12
CA ARG A 247 1.13 24.13 19.57
C ARG A 247 2.29 24.95 20.12
N PHE A 248 1.96 26.00 20.83
CA PHE A 248 2.89 26.82 21.60
C PHE A 248 2.72 26.52 23.08
N VAL A 249 3.85 26.29 23.77
CA VAL A 249 3.92 26.04 25.22
C VAL A 249 4.96 27.01 25.79
N ASN A 250 4.66 27.65 26.92
CA ASN A 250 5.59 28.58 27.55
C ASN A 250 6.52 27.84 28.54
N GLU A 251 7.83 27.88 28.30
CA GLU A 251 8.83 27.19 29.14
C GLU A 251 8.92 27.76 30.57
N GLU A 252 8.61 29.04 30.73
CA GLU A 252 8.61 29.75 32.02
C GLU A 252 7.26 29.60 32.76
N GLY A 253 6.33 28.80 32.21
CA GLY A 253 5.04 28.45 32.84
C GLY A 253 4.01 29.58 32.85
N ARG A 254 4.31 30.74 32.25
CA ARG A 254 3.37 31.87 32.12
C ARG A 254 2.17 31.46 31.27
N LEU A 255 0.97 31.77 31.74
CA LEU A 255 -0.27 31.45 31.04
C LEU A 255 -0.52 32.41 29.88
N PHE A 256 -1.01 31.86 28.77
CA PHE A 256 -1.64 32.60 27.68
C PHE A 256 -3.04 33.08 28.11
N ALA A 257 -3.54 34.12 27.45
CA ALA A 257 -4.80 34.77 27.80
C ALA A 257 -6.00 33.80 27.87
N GLY A 258 -6.81 33.97 28.91
CA GLY A 258 -7.87 33.04 29.31
C GLY A 258 -7.34 31.87 30.15
N ASN A 259 -6.27 32.09 30.94
CA ASN A 259 -5.64 31.11 31.83
C ASN A 259 -5.20 29.80 31.15
N LYS A 260 -4.70 29.87 29.91
CA LYS A 260 -4.32 28.70 29.10
C LYS A 260 -2.83 28.37 29.23
N LYS A 261 -2.50 27.09 29.40
CA LYS A 261 -1.10 26.59 29.38
C LYS A 261 -0.52 26.42 27.98
N GLU A 262 -1.38 26.31 26.98
CA GLU A 262 -1.01 26.11 25.58
C GLU A 262 -1.81 27.04 24.68
N LEU A 263 -1.18 27.55 23.63
CA LEU A 263 -1.83 28.25 22.53
C LEU A 263 -1.77 27.35 21.29
N ILE A 264 -2.92 26.97 20.74
CA ILE A 264 -3.00 26.20 19.49
C ILE A 264 -3.44 27.15 18.37
N VAL A 265 -2.64 27.21 17.32
CA VAL A 265 -2.89 28.03 16.14
C VAL A 265 -3.04 27.11 14.93
N SER A 266 -3.96 27.45 14.02
CA SER A 266 -4.21 26.67 12.81
C SER A 266 -4.11 27.53 11.55
N GLY A 267 -3.39 27.04 10.56
CA GLY A 267 -3.25 27.68 9.24
C GLY A 267 -3.74 26.77 8.12
N LYS A 268 -4.21 27.37 7.03
CA LYS A 268 -4.58 26.66 5.80
C LYS A 268 -3.35 26.59 4.89
N VAL A 269 -2.95 25.40 4.48
CA VAL A 269 -1.72 25.16 3.70
C VAL A 269 -1.94 25.56 2.24
N GLY A 270 -1.08 26.44 1.72
CA GLY A 270 -1.08 26.85 0.31
C GLY A 270 -0.54 25.76 -0.63
N SER A 271 -0.66 25.97 -1.94
CA SER A 271 -0.12 25.04 -2.97
C SER A 271 1.41 24.95 -3.01
N ASN A 272 2.10 25.75 -2.20
CA ASN A 272 3.55 25.74 -1.99
C ASN A 272 3.97 25.04 -0.68
N GLY A 273 3.04 24.51 0.11
CA GLY A 273 3.32 23.84 1.37
C GLY A 273 3.48 24.78 2.57
N ILE A 274 3.15 26.05 2.38
CA ILE A 274 3.28 27.07 3.42
C ILE A 274 1.88 27.53 3.83
N ALA A 275 1.56 27.42 5.12
CA ALA A 275 0.41 28.12 5.70
C ALA A 275 0.87 29.49 6.23
N VAL A 276 0.14 30.54 5.89
CA VAL A 276 0.47 31.93 6.25
C VAL A 276 -0.63 32.50 7.14
N ILE A 277 -0.25 33.02 8.31
CA ILE A 277 -1.16 33.61 9.29
C ILE A 277 -0.70 35.05 9.52
N LYS A 278 -1.50 36.01 9.03
CA LYS A 278 -1.24 37.45 9.17
C LYS A 278 -1.74 37.97 10.51
N ASN A 279 -1.11 39.02 11.01
CA ASN A 279 -1.45 39.69 12.26
C ASN A 279 -1.52 38.71 13.45
N PHE A 280 -0.58 37.75 13.49
CA PHE A 280 -0.44 36.82 14.60
C PHE A 280 0.23 37.52 15.79
N GLU A 281 -0.38 37.39 16.97
CA GLU A 281 0.07 38.01 18.21
C GLU A 281 -0.17 37.04 19.37
N ILE A 282 0.78 36.96 20.31
CA ILE A 282 0.68 36.11 21.50
C ILE A 282 0.27 36.96 22.70
N ASN A 283 -1.01 36.85 23.07
CA ASN A 283 -1.55 37.50 24.26
C ASN A 283 -1.39 36.61 25.49
N TYR A 284 -0.79 37.16 26.55
CA TYR A 284 -0.61 36.51 27.85
C TYR A 284 -1.70 36.91 28.84
N GLU A 285 -1.91 36.12 29.89
CA GLU A 285 -2.75 36.55 31.01
C GLU A 285 -2.11 37.79 31.69
N GLU A 286 -2.92 38.80 32.00
CA GLU A 286 -2.48 39.94 32.80
C GLU A 286 -2.12 39.47 34.21
N GLN A 287 -0.90 39.79 34.65
CA GLN A 287 -0.53 39.60 36.05
C GLN A 287 -1.18 40.73 36.85
N GLN A 288 -2.15 40.37 37.69
CA GLN A 288 -2.67 41.29 38.71
C GLN A 288 -1.54 41.63 39.68
N LEU A 289 -1.07 42.88 39.62
CA LEU A 289 -0.13 43.51 40.55
C LEU A 289 -0.85 44.03 41.80
#